data_AF-A0A7I7WTB6-F1
#
_entry.id   AF-A0A7I7WTB6-F1
#
_cell.length_a   1.000
_cell.length_b   1.000
_cell.length_c   1.000
_cell.angle_alpha   90.00
_cell.angle_beta   90.00
_cell.angle_gamma   90.00
#
_symmetry.space_group_name_H-M   'P 1'
#
loop_
_entity.id
_entity.type
_entity.pdbx_description
1 polymer ?
#
loop_
_entity_poly.entity_id
_entity_poly.type
_entity_poly.pdbx_seq_one_letter_code
_entity_poly.pdbx_strand_id
1 'polypeptide(L)' 'MDTTAFECKSTPCLQAIVTDTVRVKSFATTRQAQTYAADRGLFQVATIVVAFAPPLNPAQQRRYRAEIPELLHR' A
#
# COMPACT_ATOMS: atom_id res chain seq x y z
N MET A 1 -11.42 5.95 -2.91
CA MET A 1 -12.32 5.05 -3.64
C MET A 1 -11.90 3.61 -3.39
N ASP A 2 -12.84 2.74 -3.00
CA ASP A 2 -12.57 1.29 -2.99
C ASP A 2 -12.51 0.79 -4.43
N THR A 3 -11.44 0.06 -4.76
CA THR A 3 -11.14 -0.44 -6.11
C THR A 3 -10.86 -1.94 -6.10
N THR A 4 -11.22 -2.63 -5.01
CA THR A 4 -10.90 -4.03 -4.75
C THR A 4 -11.30 -4.95 -5.91
N ALA A 5 -12.52 -4.81 -6.43
CA ALA A 5 -13.03 -5.64 -7.52
C ALA A 5 -12.22 -5.56 -8.83
N PHE A 6 -11.48 -4.45 -9.02
CA PHE A 6 -10.64 -4.25 -10.21
C PHE A 6 -9.19 -4.65 -9.93
N GLU A 7 -8.59 -4.10 -8.87
CA GLU A 7 -7.17 -4.25 -8.55
C GLU A 7 -6.80 -5.66 -8.05
N CYS A 8 -7.71 -6.33 -7.34
CA CYS A 8 -7.47 -7.65 -6.75
C CYS A 8 -7.96 -8.81 -7.61
N LYS A 9 -8.47 -8.54 -8.83
CA LYS A 9 -8.85 -9.60 -9.77
C LYS A 9 -7.62 -10.34 -10.32
N SER A 10 -6.53 -9.62 -10.54
CA SER A 10 -5.27 -10.13 -11.13
C SER A 10 -4.08 -10.08 -10.16
N THR A 11 -4.28 -9.58 -8.95
CA THR A 11 -3.27 -9.46 -7.90
C THR A 11 -3.77 -10.18 -6.65
N PRO A 12 -2.93 -10.91 -5.89
CA PRO A 12 -3.35 -11.63 -4.68
C PRO A 12 -3.62 -10.70 -3.48
N CYS A 13 -4.19 -9.51 -3.71
CA CYS A 13 -4.64 -8.63 -2.64
C CYS A 13 -6.05 -8.99 -2.18
N LEU A 14 -6.37 -8.66 -0.93
CA LEU A 14 -7.70 -8.85 -0.34
C LEU A 14 -8.56 -7.60 -0.50
N GLN A 15 -7.95 -6.42 -0.39
CA GLN A 15 -8.61 -5.13 -0.53
C GLN A 15 -7.68 -4.16 -1.24
N ALA A 16 -8.27 -3.23 -1.99
CA ALA A 16 -7.56 -2.13 -2.62
C ALA A 16 -8.32 -0.81 -2.49
N ILE A 17 -7.65 0.22 -2.00
CA ILE A 17 -8.17 1.59 -1.89
C ILE A 17 -7.24 2.52 -2.66
N VAL A 18 -7.83 3.36 -3.51
CA VAL A 18 -7.13 4.38 -4.28
C VAL A 18 -7.64 5.76 -3.86
N THR A 19 -6.72 6.64 -3.52
CA THR A 19 -6.97 8.07 -3.31
C THR A 19 -6.07 8.88 -4.25
N ASP A 20 -6.18 10.21 -4.18
CA ASP A 20 -5.32 11.12 -4.95
C ASP A 20 -3.85 11.06 -4.49
N THR A 21 -3.59 10.59 -3.26
CA THR A 21 -2.27 10.59 -2.63
C THR A 21 -1.66 9.20 -2.50
N VAL A 22 -2.48 8.18 -2.26
CA VAL A 22 -2.01 6.81 -1.99
C VAL A 22 -2.86 5.77 -2.70
N ARG A 23 -2.20 4.70 -3.14
CA ARG A 23 -2.85 3.43 -3.48
C ARG A 23 -2.43 2.40 -2.44
N VAL A 24 -3.40 1.86 -1.73
CA VAL A 24 -3.20 0.92 -0.63
C VAL A 24 -3.76 -0.43 -1.03
N LYS A 25 -2.99 -1.50 -0.86
CA LYS A 25 -3.42 -2.88 -1.03
C LYS A 25 -3.16 -3.68 0.25
N SER A 26 -4.12 -4.47 0.69
CA SER A 26 -3.94 -5.44 1.78
C SER A 26 -3.76 -6.85 1.23
N PHE A 27 -3.03 -7.69 1.96
CA PHE A 27 -2.72 -9.07 1.59
C PHE A 27 -3.05 -10.00 2.75
N ALA A 28 -3.26 -11.29 2.46
CA ALA A 28 -3.57 -12.27 3.50
C ALA A 28 -2.39 -12.53 4.44
N THR A 29 -1.16 -12.35 3.96
CA THR A 29 0.07 -12.59 4.74
C THR A 29 1.12 -11.52 4.50
N THR A 30 1.98 -11.29 5.49
CA THR A 30 3.14 -10.40 5.37
C THR A 30 4.07 -10.82 4.24
N ARG A 31 4.26 -12.13 4.04
CA ARG A 31 5.08 -12.66 2.94
C ARG A 31 4.55 -12.24 1.58
N GLN A 32 3.23 -12.33 1.35
CA GLN A 32 2.62 -11.90 0.08
C GLN A 32 2.80 -10.39 -0.15
N ALA A 33 2.57 -9.57 0.89
CA ALA A 33 2.78 -8.13 0.81
C ALA A 33 4.24 -7.78 0.49
N GLN A 34 5.19 -8.42 1.18
CA GLN A 34 6.62 -8.22 0.96
C GLN A 34 7.04 -8.58 -0.45
N THR A 35 6.65 -9.77 -0.96
CA THR A 35 6.96 -10.17 -2.34
C THR A 35 6.38 -9.19 -3.35
N TYR A 36 5.09 -8.85 -3.23
CA TYR A 36 4.45 -7.92 -4.15
C TYR A 36 5.12 -6.54 -4.18
N ALA A 37 5.51 -6.03 -3.00
CA ALA A 37 6.17 -4.73 -2.87
C ALA A 37 7.61 -4.75 -3.38
N ALA A 38 8.38 -5.79 -3.09
CA ALA A 38 9.77 -5.93 -3.53
C ALA A 38 9.88 -5.93 -5.05
N ASP A 39 9.02 -6.70 -5.74
CA ASP A 39 8.97 -6.77 -7.21
C ASP A 39 8.69 -5.41 -7.88
N ARG A 40 8.14 -4.45 -7.12
CA ARG A 40 7.66 -3.15 -7.62
C ARG A 40 8.34 -1.95 -6.97
N GLY A 41 9.29 -2.17 -6.05
CA GLY A 41 9.93 -1.09 -5.29
C GLY A 41 8.97 -0.25 -4.44
N LEU A 42 7.89 -0.86 -3.92
CA LEU A 42 6.85 -0.15 -3.17
C LEU A 42 7.11 -0.15 -1.66
N PHE A 43 6.45 0.77 -0.95
CA PHE A 43 6.46 0.75 0.52
C PHE A 43 5.57 -0.38 1.03
N GLN A 44 6.04 -1.10 2.04
CA GLN A 44 5.28 -2.17 2.69
C GLN A 44 5.45 -2.10 4.20
N VAL A 45 4.37 -2.43 4.92
CA VAL A 45 4.35 -2.61 6.36
C VAL A 45 3.31 -3.68 6.72
N ALA A 46 3.69 -4.66 7.55
CA ALA A 46 2.86 -5.80 7.91
C ALA A 46 2.20 -6.48 6.69
N THR A 47 0.87 -6.44 6.55
CA THR A 47 0.14 -7.03 5.41
C THR A 47 -0.27 -6.00 4.37
N ILE A 48 0.22 -4.76 4.46
CA ILE A 48 -0.21 -3.62 3.66
C ILE A 48 0.92 -3.14 2.75
N VAL A 49 0.60 -2.86 1.49
CA VAL A 49 1.49 -2.22 0.51
C VAL A 49 0.91 -0.88 0.10
N VAL A 50 1.78 0.14 0.02
CA VAL A 50 1.42 1.50 -0.31
C VAL A 50 2.26 2.00 -1.47
N ALA A 51 1.59 2.48 -2.52
CA ALA A 51 2.20 3.26 -3.58
C ALA A 51 1.80 4.73 -3.43
N PHE A 52 2.79 5.62 -3.42
CA PHE A 52 2.56 7.07 -3.36
C PHE A 52 2.32 7.62 -4.76
N ALA A 53 1.29 8.44 -4.91
CA ALA A 53 1.00 9.10 -6.18
C ALA A 53 2.04 10.20 -6.49
N PRO A 54 2.32 10.50 -7.78
CA PRO A 54 3.32 11.50 -8.19
C PRO A 54 3.19 12.91 -7.58
N PRO A 55 1.98 13.42 -7.24
CA PRO A 55 1.86 14.73 -6.59
C PRO A 55 2.57 14.83 -5.24
N LEU A 56 2.90 13.70 -4.59
CA LEU A 56 3.62 13.70 -3.32
C LEU A 56 5.12 13.87 -3.51
N ASN A 57 5.66 14.98 -3.01
CA ASN A 57 7.09 15.20 -2.95
C ASN A 57 7.78 14.25 -1.96
N PRO A 58 9.12 14.11 -2.01
CA PRO A 58 9.85 13.19 -1.13
C PRO A 58 9.65 13.44 0.37
N ALA A 59 9.45 14.70 0.80
CA ALA A 59 9.22 15.02 2.20
C ALA A 59 7.85 14.51 2.67
N GLN A 60 6.82 14.68 1.85
CA GLN A 60 5.49 14.14 2.10
C GLN A 60 5.51 12.60 2.13
N GLN A 61 6.20 11.97 1.18
CA GLN A 61 6.35 10.50 1.17
C GLN A 61 7.04 9.99 2.43
N ARG A 62 8.11 10.64 2.90
CA ARG A 62 8.77 10.28 4.17
C ARG A 62 7.82 10.39 5.35
N ARG A 63 7.02 11.45 5.41
CA ARG A 63 6.01 11.63 6.47
C ARG A 63 5.00 10.49 6.48
N TYR A 64 4.42 10.13 5.33
CA TYR A 64 3.50 8.99 5.25
C TYR A 64 4.16 7.67 5.67
N ARG A 65 5.42 7.43 5.29
CA ARG A 65 6.14 6.21 5.70
C ARG A 65 6.33 6.11 7.21
N ALA A 66 6.42 7.24 7.92
CA ALA A 66 6.52 7.28 9.36
C ALA A 66 5.15 7.13 10.05
N GLU A 67 4.09 7.72 9.49
CA GLU A 67 2.75 7.74 10.12
C GLU A 67 1.94 6.45 9.88
N ILE A 68 2.07 5.82 8.71
CA ILE A 68 1.25 4.63 8.35
C ILE A 68 1.47 3.44 9.30
N PRO A 69 2.70 3.08 9.71
CA PRO A 69 2.92 2.01 10.68
C PRO A 69 2.21 2.23 12.02
N GLU A 70 2.08 3.48 12.48
CA GLU A 70 1.43 3.82 13.75
C GLU A 70 -0.09 3.58 13.70
N LEU A 71 -0.71 3.66 12.53
CA LEU A 71 -2.14 3.38 12.35
C LEU A 71 -2.48 1.89 12.44
N LEU A 72 -1.50 1.00 12.26
CA LEU A 72 -1.69 -0.45 12.27
C LEU A 72 -1.53 -1.07 13.67
N HIS A 73 -1.02 -0.31 14.64
CA HIS A 73 -0.81 -0.74 16.02
C HIS A 73 -1.84 -0.16 17.00
N ARG A 74 -2.85 0.55 16.49
CA ARG A 74 -4.01 1.02 17.27
C ARG A 74 -5.11 -0.03 17.30
#